data_AF-A0A554R714-F1
#
_entry.id   AF-A0A554R714-F1
#
_cell.length_a   1.000
_cell.length_b   1.000
_cell.length_c   1.000
_cell.angle_alpha   90.00
_cell.angle_beta   90.00
_cell.angle_gamma   90.00
#
_symmetry.space_group_name_H-M   'P 1'
#
loop_
_entity.id
_entity.type
_entity.pdbx_description
1 polymer ?
#
loop_
_entity_poly.entity_id
_entity_poly.type
_entity_poly.pdbx_seq_one_letter_code
_entity_poly.pdbx_strand_id
1 'polypeptide(L)'
;MATGGQDTADRHRYSKRSARWLCSRRFHQIRARQRRRGRVSDRCADGWLAVNANLTVLVSGRAAITDLGRFGSAHLGIPSNGASDQYSARVANILVGNVDSAPLIQITAADFSFRTDVPILLAVTGAPARLFVDGVEVPSWSPVCVPASVRVDLRMSGFGMHAYLAVKGVMSTEFFRGSCAPDSLLALGRSLQPGGSIEIESDYRPFVHPYLPQPLFAFSPHIPIFAHVWNLDVLTGPEAGQFGDSINELTESSFTVDARSDHVGTRLDGPTFKRSIRTEILSRGVPLGAIEVPPSGALIALQRGRPITAGYPVIAVVARASRDALGQLRPGDSVQFRFVTRASALEKNDAVHSRLDTLRQRVSLAFDSVGMTFGTTKESVQL
;
A
#
# COMPACT_ATOMS: atom_id res chain seq x y z
N MET A 1 -20.20 57.06 -46.59
CA MET A 1 -21.26 58.03 -46.23
C MET A 1 -22.52 57.20 -46.02
N ALA A 2 -22.78 56.80 -44.76
CA ALA A 2 -23.80 57.39 -43.88
C ALA A 2 -25.23 57.01 -44.33
N THR A 3 -26.15 56.45 -43.54
CA THR A 3 -26.28 56.18 -42.09
C THR A 3 -27.62 55.42 -41.89
N GLY A 4 -27.75 54.68 -40.78
CA GLY A 4 -29.03 54.25 -40.18
C GLY A 4 -29.13 52.72 -40.03
N GLY A 5 -29.04 52.08 -38.86
CA GLY A 5 -29.15 52.55 -37.48
C GLY A 5 -30.47 52.11 -36.86
N GLN A 6 -30.49 50.97 -36.17
CA GLN A 6 -31.33 50.65 -35.00
C GLN A 6 -30.81 49.33 -34.39
N ASP A 7 -29.95 49.37 -33.37
CA ASP A 7 -30.23 49.53 -31.94
C ASP A 7 -30.73 48.22 -31.27
N THR A 8 -29.87 47.59 -30.46
CA THR A 8 -30.14 47.20 -29.06
C THR A 8 -28.99 46.41 -28.46
N ALA A 9 -28.78 46.62 -27.15
CA ALA A 9 -27.93 45.91 -26.20
C ALA A 9 -26.45 46.35 -26.10
N ASP A 10 -26.31 47.48 -25.44
CA ASP A 10 -25.13 48.06 -24.82
C ASP A 10 -24.67 47.28 -23.57
N ARG A 11 -23.33 47.15 -23.42
CA ARG A 11 -22.54 47.15 -22.16
C ARG A 11 -22.74 45.99 -21.14
N HIS A 12 -21.71 45.42 -20.50
CA HIS A 12 -20.42 45.97 -20.11
C HIS A 12 -19.33 44.89 -19.94
N ARG A 13 -18.11 45.25 -20.37
CA ARG A 13 -16.83 44.66 -19.96
C ARG A 13 -16.68 44.71 -18.43
N TYR A 14 -16.23 43.62 -17.81
CA TYR A 14 -15.60 43.65 -16.49
C TYR A 14 -14.13 43.25 -16.58
N SER A 15 -13.31 44.13 -16.02
CA SER A 15 -11.85 44.13 -16.04
C SER A 15 -11.24 43.08 -15.11
N LYS A 16 -10.11 42.53 -15.56
CA LYS A 16 -9.10 41.82 -14.74
C LYS A 16 -8.60 42.74 -13.61
N ARG A 17 -9.15 42.59 -12.42
CA ARG A 17 -8.59 42.96 -11.10
C ARG A 17 -9.70 42.70 -10.08
N SER A 18 -9.62 41.58 -9.34
CA SER A 18 -10.23 41.31 -8.01
C SER A 18 -10.45 39.80 -7.81
N ALA A 19 -9.41 39.08 -7.40
CA ALA A 19 -9.55 37.80 -6.66
C ALA A 19 -8.24 37.48 -5.91
N ARG A 20 -7.59 38.53 -5.39
CA ARG A 20 -6.55 38.45 -4.36
C ARG A 20 -7.17 39.22 -3.20
N TRP A 21 -7.87 38.53 -2.32
CA TRP A 21 -8.29 38.95 -0.97
C TRP A 21 -9.51 38.12 -0.55
N LEU A 22 -9.26 36.92 0.00
CA LEU A 22 -10.09 36.21 0.99
C LEU A 22 -9.48 34.85 1.40
N CYS A 23 -8.16 34.67 1.27
CA CYS A 23 -7.47 33.45 1.68
C CYS A 23 -6.16 33.78 2.43
N SER A 24 -6.25 34.59 3.51
CA SER A 24 -5.03 34.94 4.28
C SER A 24 -5.22 35.27 5.77
N ARG A 25 -6.37 34.98 6.41
CA ARG A 25 -6.55 35.29 7.85
C ARG A 25 -7.10 34.19 8.76
N ARG A 26 -7.08 32.91 8.36
CA ARG A 26 -7.38 31.79 9.28
C ARG A 26 -6.32 30.70 9.42
N PHE A 27 -5.14 30.88 8.84
CA PHE A 27 -4.02 29.90 8.91
C PHE A 27 -2.76 30.41 9.64
N HIS A 28 -2.85 31.51 10.39
CA HIS A 28 -1.69 32.11 11.09
C HIS A 28 -1.83 32.24 12.61
N GLN A 29 -2.76 31.51 13.24
CA GLN A 29 -2.85 31.47 14.72
C GLN A 29 -2.69 30.09 15.37
N ILE A 30 -2.39 29.03 14.60
CA ILE A 30 -2.13 27.69 15.15
C ILE A 30 -0.61 27.39 15.28
N ARG A 31 0.26 28.10 14.55
CA ARG A 31 1.72 27.87 14.58
C ARG A 31 2.53 28.67 15.60
N ALA A 32 1.91 29.54 16.40
CA ALA A 32 2.63 30.42 17.34
C ALA A 32 2.39 30.13 18.83
N ARG A 33 1.65 29.07 19.19
CA ARG A 33 1.36 28.69 20.59
C ARG A 33 1.98 27.37 21.08
N GLN A 34 2.72 26.65 20.24
CA GLN A 34 3.44 25.43 20.62
C GLN A 34 4.97 25.60 20.78
N ARG A 35 5.48 26.83 20.75
CA ARG A 35 6.88 27.15 21.11
C ARG A 35 6.92 27.96 22.40
N ARG A 36 6.65 27.30 23.54
CA ARG A 36 7.07 27.67 24.91
C ARG A 36 6.24 26.87 25.93
N ARG A 37 6.75 25.70 26.30
CA ARG A 37 6.49 24.89 27.51
C ARG A 37 7.33 23.63 27.25
N GLY A 38 8.57 23.59 27.71
CA GLY A 38 8.89 23.31 29.11
C GLY A 38 8.98 21.79 29.23
N ARG A 39 10.20 21.26 29.40
CA ARG A 39 10.44 19.86 29.79
C ARG A 39 9.51 19.53 30.95
N VAL A 40 8.55 18.65 30.73
CA VAL A 40 7.82 17.98 31.81
C VAL A 40 7.73 16.51 31.41
N SER A 41 8.48 15.70 32.14
CA SER A 41 8.29 14.28 32.29
C SER A 41 6.96 14.05 33.01
N ASP A 42 5.92 13.65 32.29
CA ASP A 42 4.71 13.15 32.94
C ASP A 42 4.96 11.69 33.34
N ARG A 43 5.02 11.50 34.67
CA ARG A 43 5.05 10.19 35.31
C ARG A 43 3.66 9.57 35.19
N CYS A 44 3.52 8.54 34.35
CA CYS A 44 2.46 7.55 34.52
C CYS A 44 2.86 6.64 35.68
N ALA A 45 1.94 6.39 36.60
CA ALA A 45 2.10 5.36 37.64
C ALA A 45 2.19 4.00 36.92
N ASP A 46 3.31 3.30 37.13
CA ASP A 46 3.85 2.14 36.38
C ASP A 46 4.39 2.43 34.96
N GLY A 47 4.58 3.71 34.63
CA GLY A 47 4.72 4.26 33.29
C GLY A 47 6.11 4.19 32.67
N TRP A 48 6.25 3.33 31.67
CA TRP A 48 7.41 3.28 30.79
C TRP A 48 7.29 4.34 29.68
N LEU A 49 8.31 5.18 29.55
CA LEU A 49 8.35 6.26 28.57
C LEU A 49 8.48 5.70 27.15
N ALA A 50 7.59 6.12 26.25
CA ALA A 50 7.77 5.92 24.81
C ALA A 50 9.12 6.51 24.38
N VAL A 51 9.86 5.77 23.56
CA VAL A 51 11.09 6.22 22.93
C VAL A 51 10.74 6.70 21.52
N ASN A 52 11.12 7.94 21.21
CA ASN A 52 11.01 8.46 19.84
C ASN A 52 12.28 8.06 19.10
N ALA A 53 12.15 7.16 18.12
CA ALA A 53 13.21 6.81 17.19
C ALA A 53 13.10 7.69 15.95
N ASN A 54 14.23 8.20 15.44
CA ASN A 54 14.29 8.86 14.14
C ASN A 54 14.97 7.96 13.12
N LEU A 55 14.19 7.52 12.13
CA LEU A 55 14.69 6.81 10.96
C LEU A 55 15.14 7.83 9.91
N THR A 56 16.44 7.87 9.63
CA THR A 56 17.03 8.69 8.57
C THR A 56 17.26 7.85 7.32
N VAL A 57 16.64 8.25 6.22
CA VAL A 57 16.78 7.57 4.91
C VAL A 57 18.14 7.91 4.31
N LEU A 58 18.89 6.89 3.89
CA LEU A 58 20.20 7.01 3.24
C LEU A 58 20.08 6.78 1.72
N VAL A 59 19.34 5.75 1.33
CA VAL A 59 18.99 5.43 -0.06
C VAL A 59 17.49 5.18 -0.09
N SER A 60 16.75 5.92 -0.91
CA SER A 60 15.28 5.84 -0.91
C SER A 60 14.70 4.96 -2.02
N GLY A 61 15.40 4.81 -3.15
CA GLY A 61 14.82 4.18 -4.35
C GLY A 61 13.43 4.75 -4.66
N ARG A 62 12.45 3.86 -4.86
CA ARG A 62 11.02 4.19 -4.88
C ARG A 62 10.35 3.68 -3.61
N ALA A 63 10.33 4.50 -2.56
CA ALA A 63 9.72 4.16 -1.28
C ALA A 63 8.74 5.23 -0.80
N ALA A 64 7.69 4.83 -0.08
CA ALA A 64 6.72 5.71 0.55
C ALA A 64 6.14 5.05 1.82
N ILE A 65 5.72 5.86 2.78
CA ILE A 65 4.89 5.38 3.89
C ILE A 65 3.50 5.06 3.33
N THR A 66 2.94 3.92 3.73
CA THR A 66 1.59 3.49 3.39
C THR A 66 1.00 2.68 4.55
N ASP A 67 -0.28 2.36 4.46
CA ASP A 67 -0.97 1.38 5.30
C ASP A 67 -1.85 0.47 4.41
N LEU A 68 -2.88 -0.14 5.00
CA LEU A 68 -3.83 -0.99 4.28
C LEU A 68 -4.84 -0.22 3.40
N GLY A 69 -4.91 1.10 3.51
CA GLY A 69 -5.75 1.98 2.68
C GLY A 69 -7.00 2.53 3.37
N ARG A 70 -7.68 3.41 2.65
CA ARG A 70 -8.88 4.17 3.07
C ARG A 70 -10.15 3.42 2.73
N PHE A 71 -10.65 2.64 3.68
CA PHE A 71 -11.93 1.94 3.52
C PHE A 71 -13.12 2.89 3.75
N GLY A 72 -14.30 2.53 3.23
CA GLY A 72 -15.54 3.29 3.46
C GLY A 72 -15.68 4.63 2.71
N SER A 73 -14.70 5.05 1.91
CA SER A 73 -14.70 6.35 1.21
C SER A 73 -15.11 6.28 -0.27
N ALA A 74 -15.42 5.09 -0.79
CA ALA A 74 -15.76 4.89 -2.20
C ALA A 74 -17.00 5.68 -2.64
N HIS A 75 -18.01 5.81 -1.78
CA HIS A 75 -19.22 6.59 -2.07
C HIS A 75 -18.95 8.10 -2.29
N LEU A 76 -17.78 8.59 -1.89
CA LEU A 76 -17.31 9.97 -2.12
C LEU A 76 -16.39 10.08 -3.34
N GLY A 77 -16.22 9.01 -4.12
CA GLY A 77 -15.28 8.96 -5.25
C GLY A 77 -13.81 8.83 -4.86
N ILE A 78 -13.49 8.56 -3.59
CA ILE A 78 -12.12 8.49 -3.09
C ILE A 78 -11.63 7.03 -3.17
N PRO A 79 -10.53 6.74 -3.89
CA PRO A 79 -9.97 5.39 -3.98
C PRO A 79 -9.39 4.93 -2.64
N SER A 80 -9.35 3.61 -2.46
CA SER A 80 -8.82 3.01 -1.24
C SER A 80 -7.31 3.18 -1.10
N ASN A 81 -6.55 3.07 -2.19
CA ASN A 81 -5.08 2.98 -2.18
C ASN A 81 -4.60 1.98 -1.11
N GLY A 82 -3.40 2.19 -0.57
CA GLY A 82 -2.75 1.32 0.39
C GLY A 82 -1.85 0.28 -0.27
N ALA A 83 -1.24 -0.56 0.56
CA ALA A 83 -0.33 -1.61 0.12
C ALA A 83 -0.96 -2.50 -0.97
N SER A 84 -0.31 -2.65 -2.13
CA SER A 84 -0.82 -3.50 -3.22
C SER A 84 -0.93 -4.97 -2.78
N ASP A 85 0.08 -5.47 -2.08
CA ASP A 85 0.08 -6.77 -1.40
C ASP A 85 -0.21 -6.54 0.09
N GLN A 86 -1.45 -6.79 0.47
CA GLN A 86 -1.96 -6.58 1.82
C GLN A 86 -1.51 -7.69 2.77
N TYR A 87 -1.34 -8.92 2.27
CA TYR A 87 -0.87 -10.04 3.07
C TYR A 87 0.52 -9.74 3.63
N SER A 88 1.48 -9.40 2.78
CA SER A 88 2.85 -9.11 3.21
C SER A 88 2.91 -7.90 4.14
N ALA A 89 2.17 -6.82 3.83
CA ALA A 89 2.10 -5.64 4.70
C ALA A 89 1.60 -5.99 6.12
N ARG A 90 0.55 -6.81 6.23
CA ARG A 90 0.05 -7.30 7.52
C ARG A 90 1.07 -8.17 8.24
N VAL A 91 1.70 -9.10 7.53
CA VAL A 91 2.73 -9.98 8.14
C VAL A 91 3.89 -9.15 8.68
N ALA A 92 4.36 -8.11 7.97
CA ALA A 92 5.42 -7.23 8.48
C ALA A 92 5.02 -6.58 9.80
N ASN A 93 3.83 -5.99 9.87
CA ASN A 93 3.31 -5.38 11.09
C ASN A 93 3.13 -6.40 12.22
N ILE A 94 2.56 -7.57 11.93
CA ILE A 94 2.35 -8.63 12.92
C ILE A 94 3.69 -9.08 13.49
N LEU A 95 4.73 -9.29 12.66
CA LEU A 95 6.03 -9.77 13.10
C LEU A 95 6.75 -8.81 14.06
N VAL A 96 6.46 -7.52 13.98
CA VAL A 96 6.97 -6.51 14.93
C VAL A 96 5.98 -6.17 16.03
N GLY A 97 4.86 -6.88 16.16
CA GLY A 97 3.87 -6.65 17.23
C GLY A 97 3.01 -5.40 17.04
N ASN A 98 2.92 -4.86 15.82
CA ASN A 98 2.03 -3.75 15.49
C ASN A 98 0.63 -4.27 15.15
N VAL A 99 -0.36 -3.38 15.18
CA VAL A 99 -1.67 -3.67 14.56
C VAL A 99 -1.50 -3.83 13.04
N ASP A 100 -2.30 -4.70 12.44
CA ASP A 100 -2.25 -5.04 11.01
C ASP A 100 -2.20 -3.80 10.09
N SER A 101 -2.93 -2.74 10.45
CA SER A 101 -3.08 -1.51 9.68
C SER A 101 -2.08 -0.40 10.02
N ALA A 102 -1.08 -0.67 10.87
CA ALA A 102 -0.11 0.35 11.24
C ALA A 102 0.66 0.86 10.00
N PRO A 103 1.02 2.16 9.95
CA PRO A 103 1.86 2.69 8.89
C PRO A 103 3.19 1.96 8.79
N LEU A 104 3.60 1.67 7.56
CA LEU A 104 4.84 0.99 7.22
C LEU A 104 5.41 1.56 5.92
N ILE A 105 6.66 1.21 5.60
CA ILE A 105 7.30 1.67 4.36
C ILE A 105 7.08 0.61 3.27
N GLN A 106 6.45 1.00 2.16
CA GLN A 106 6.43 0.20 0.92
C GLN A 106 7.59 0.61 0.03
N ILE A 107 8.40 -0.37 -0.37
CA ILE A 107 9.59 -0.22 -1.21
C ILE A 107 9.32 -0.92 -2.53
N THR A 108 9.49 -0.22 -3.65
CA THR A 108 9.06 -0.69 -4.97
C THR A 108 10.24 -0.89 -5.91
N ALA A 109 10.57 -2.15 -6.20
CA ALA A 109 11.56 -2.58 -7.20
C ALA A 109 12.95 -1.90 -7.14
N ALA A 110 13.33 -1.33 -5.99
CA ALA A 110 14.57 -0.61 -5.80
C ALA A 110 15.12 -0.84 -4.40
N ASP A 111 16.43 -0.70 -4.26
CA ASP A 111 17.10 -0.82 -2.96
C ASP A 111 16.72 0.33 -2.02
N PHE A 112 16.77 0.06 -0.73
CA PHE A 112 16.46 1.01 0.33
C PHE A 112 17.45 0.88 1.47
N SER A 113 17.92 1.99 2.00
CA SER A 113 18.85 2.02 3.12
C SER A 113 18.49 3.11 4.10
N PHE A 114 18.65 2.82 5.39
CA PHE A 114 18.38 3.79 6.44
C PHE A 114 19.28 3.55 7.66
N ARG A 115 19.18 4.47 8.62
CA ARG A 115 19.78 4.37 9.96
C ARG A 115 18.77 4.88 10.98
N THR A 116 18.80 4.38 12.21
CA THR A 116 18.08 4.96 13.36
C THR A 116 19.03 5.51 14.40
N ASP A 117 18.59 6.48 15.19
CA ASP A 117 19.34 7.06 16.31
C ASP A 117 19.28 6.21 17.59
N VAL A 118 18.25 5.36 17.71
CA VAL A 118 18.05 4.41 18.81
C VAL A 118 17.89 2.98 18.26
N PRO A 119 18.03 1.93 19.10
CA PRO A 119 17.78 0.57 18.66
C PRO A 119 16.29 0.37 18.31
N ILE A 120 16.01 -0.44 17.30
CA ILE A 120 14.64 -0.73 16.84
C ILE A 120 14.42 -2.23 16.63
N LEU A 121 13.16 -2.63 16.60
CA LEU A 121 12.73 -3.92 16.05
C LEU A 121 12.04 -3.67 14.70
N LEU A 122 12.49 -4.38 13.67
CA LEU A 122 11.89 -4.29 12.34
C LEU A 122 11.54 -5.67 11.78
N ALA A 123 10.73 -5.69 10.73
CA ALA A 123 10.55 -6.85 9.87
C ALA A 123 10.39 -6.40 8.42
N VAL A 124 10.92 -7.21 7.50
CA VAL A 124 10.77 -7.02 6.05
C VAL A 124 10.03 -8.23 5.47
N THR A 125 8.98 -7.98 4.69
CA THR A 125 8.21 -9.01 3.97
C THR A 125 7.93 -8.58 2.54
N GLY A 126 7.18 -9.38 1.79
CA GLY A 126 6.84 -9.11 0.39
C GLY A 126 7.92 -9.65 -0.55
N ALA A 127 8.10 -8.93 -1.66
CA ALA A 127 9.07 -9.24 -2.70
C ALA A 127 10.44 -9.63 -2.10
N PRO A 128 11.05 -10.75 -2.51
CA PRO A 128 12.27 -11.22 -1.89
C PRO A 128 13.39 -10.18 -1.96
N ALA A 129 13.98 -9.89 -0.81
CA ALA A 129 15.07 -8.95 -0.66
C ALA A 129 16.08 -9.49 0.36
N ARG A 130 17.36 -9.18 0.13
CA ARG A 130 18.43 -9.45 1.09
C ARG A 130 18.50 -8.27 2.05
N LEU A 131 18.44 -8.56 3.34
CA LEU A 131 18.46 -7.57 4.41
C LEU A 131 19.80 -7.65 5.14
N PHE A 132 20.45 -6.51 5.34
CA PHE A 132 21.73 -6.42 6.04
C PHE A 132 21.64 -5.41 7.18
N VAL A 133 22.21 -5.76 8.33
CA VAL A 133 22.41 -4.88 9.49
C VAL A 133 23.91 -4.76 9.72
N ASP A 134 24.45 -3.55 9.50
CA ASP A 134 25.89 -3.28 9.58
C ASP A 134 26.76 -4.23 8.73
N GLY A 135 26.25 -4.57 7.53
CA GLY A 135 26.92 -5.50 6.61
C GLY A 135 26.69 -6.99 6.90
N VAL A 136 26.07 -7.35 8.04
CA VAL A 136 25.69 -8.74 8.36
C VAL A 136 24.33 -9.05 7.77
N GLU A 137 24.25 -10.10 6.95
CA GLU A 137 22.97 -10.56 6.38
C GLU A 137 22.09 -11.17 7.48
N VAL A 138 20.82 -10.77 7.48
CA VAL A 138 19.81 -11.19 8.45
C VAL A 138 18.56 -11.71 7.72
N PRO A 139 17.77 -12.59 8.35
CA PRO A 139 16.59 -13.15 7.70
C PRO A 139 15.51 -12.08 7.45
N SER A 140 14.97 -12.06 6.23
CA SER A 140 13.66 -11.45 5.98
C SER A 140 12.54 -12.35 6.52
N TRP A 141 11.29 -11.85 6.52
CA TRP A 141 10.12 -12.56 7.05
C TRP A 141 10.27 -13.00 8.52
N SER A 142 11.09 -12.26 9.28
CA SER A 142 11.39 -12.48 10.69
C SER A 142 11.56 -11.14 11.42
N PRO A 143 11.30 -11.06 12.74
CA PRO A 143 11.67 -9.90 13.53
C PRO A 143 13.20 -9.81 13.67
N VAL A 144 13.74 -8.61 13.45
CA VAL A 144 15.18 -8.30 13.50
C VAL A 144 15.43 -7.15 14.45
N CYS A 145 16.27 -7.38 15.46
CA CYS A 145 16.80 -6.34 16.35
C CYS A 145 17.90 -5.57 15.63
N VAL A 146 17.77 -4.24 15.56
CA VAL A 146 18.78 -3.35 14.96
C VAL A 146 19.35 -2.44 16.04
N PRO A 147 20.67 -2.44 16.27
CA PRO A 147 21.33 -1.49 17.16
C PRO A 147 21.13 -0.03 16.74
N ALA A 148 21.37 0.90 17.66
CA ALA A 148 21.41 2.32 17.33
C ALA A 148 22.54 2.65 16.35
N SER A 149 22.31 3.65 15.51
CA SER A 149 23.30 4.29 14.63
C SER A 149 23.95 3.41 13.55
N VAL A 150 23.57 2.14 13.42
CA VAL A 150 24.04 1.27 12.34
C VAL A 150 23.23 1.44 11.07
N ARG A 151 23.83 1.08 9.94
CA ARG A 151 23.16 1.10 8.63
C ARG A 151 22.38 -0.20 8.41
N VAL A 152 21.15 -0.05 7.92
CA VAL A 152 20.34 -1.15 7.41
C VAL A 152 20.25 -1.01 5.90
N ASP A 153 20.52 -2.09 5.17
CA ASP A 153 20.43 -2.16 3.71
C ASP A 153 19.44 -3.25 3.29
N LEU A 154 18.49 -2.87 2.44
CA LEU A 154 17.57 -3.76 1.76
C LEU A 154 17.90 -3.79 0.28
N ARG A 155 18.25 -4.97 -0.24
CA ARG A 155 18.63 -5.18 -1.64
C ARG A 155 17.63 -6.10 -2.32
N MET A 156 16.92 -5.58 -3.33
CA MET A 156 15.87 -6.33 -4.02
C MET A 156 16.46 -7.43 -4.91
N SER A 157 15.82 -8.60 -4.96
CA SER A 157 16.33 -9.76 -5.72
C SER A 157 15.81 -9.87 -7.17
N GLY A 158 14.89 -9.00 -7.59
CA GLY A 158 14.28 -9.06 -8.92
C GLY A 158 13.02 -9.95 -9.01
N PHE A 159 12.55 -10.53 -7.92
CA PHE A 159 11.24 -11.19 -7.87
C PHE A 159 10.23 -10.35 -7.09
N GLY A 160 8.98 -10.29 -7.56
CA GLY A 160 7.96 -9.43 -6.97
C GLY A 160 8.24 -7.93 -7.12
N MET A 161 7.24 -7.10 -6.85
CA MET A 161 7.28 -5.66 -7.07
C MET A 161 7.49 -4.87 -5.78
N HIS A 162 6.89 -5.31 -4.68
CA HIS A 162 6.81 -4.54 -3.44
C HIS A 162 7.32 -5.31 -2.22
N ALA A 163 8.31 -4.73 -1.53
CA ALA A 163 8.72 -5.13 -0.19
C ALA A 163 8.12 -4.17 0.85
N TYR A 164 7.90 -4.68 2.06
CA TYR A 164 7.22 -3.99 3.14
C TYR A 164 8.10 -3.99 4.39
N LEU A 165 8.48 -2.82 4.87
CA LEU A 165 9.32 -2.63 6.05
C LEU A 165 8.46 -2.03 7.18
N ALA A 166 8.21 -2.83 8.20
CA ALA A 166 7.57 -2.40 9.44
C ALA A 166 8.61 -2.20 10.54
N VAL A 167 8.36 -1.23 11.42
CA VAL A 167 9.15 -0.98 12.64
C VAL A 167 8.18 -0.98 13.82
N LYS A 168 8.51 -1.66 14.92
CA LYS A 168 7.69 -1.68 16.14
C LYS A 168 7.41 -0.25 16.59
N GLY A 169 6.13 0.07 16.78
CA GLY A 169 5.66 1.41 17.09
C GLY A 169 4.84 2.02 15.94
N VAL A 170 4.66 3.34 15.99
CA VAL A 170 3.83 4.09 15.03
C VAL A 170 4.69 5.12 14.32
N MET A 171 4.80 5.01 12.99
CA MET A 171 5.48 6.02 12.16
C MET A 171 4.65 7.29 12.07
N SER A 172 5.29 8.43 12.31
CA SER A 172 4.70 9.75 12.15
C SER A 172 4.45 10.04 10.68
N THR A 173 3.18 10.21 10.31
CA THR A 173 2.74 10.48 8.94
C THR A 173 1.39 11.20 8.94
N GLU A 174 1.05 11.82 7.81
CA GLU A 174 -0.25 12.44 7.60
C GLU A 174 -1.32 11.37 7.32
N PHE A 175 -2.47 11.51 7.97
CA PHE A 175 -3.65 10.68 7.76
C PHE A 175 -4.76 11.50 7.11
N PHE A 176 -5.47 10.88 6.19
CA PHE A 176 -6.71 11.40 5.62
C PHE A 176 -7.73 10.27 5.59
N ARG A 177 -8.94 10.50 6.13
CA ARG A 177 -10.02 9.51 6.15
C ARG A 177 -9.56 8.15 6.74
N GLY A 178 -8.80 8.20 7.83
CA GLY A 178 -8.32 7.03 8.55
C GLY A 178 -7.18 6.26 7.88
N SER A 179 -6.52 6.79 6.85
CA SER A 179 -5.31 6.15 6.29
C SER A 179 -4.27 7.15 5.77
N CYS A 180 -3.01 6.71 5.80
CA CYS A 180 -1.82 7.39 5.34
C CYS A 180 -1.35 6.94 3.95
N ALA A 181 -2.12 6.09 3.26
CA ALA A 181 -1.77 5.61 1.94
C ALA A 181 -1.47 6.79 0.98
N PRO A 182 -0.48 6.65 0.07
CA PRO A 182 -0.24 7.67 -0.95
C PRO A 182 -1.45 7.88 -1.87
N ASP A 183 -1.69 9.12 -2.28
CA ASP A 183 -2.71 9.51 -3.25
C ASP A 183 -2.26 10.77 -4.00
N SER A 184 -1.96 10.61 -5.29
CA SER A 184 -1.52 11.73 -6.12
C SER A 184 -2.62 12.76 -6.37
N LEU A 185 -3.90 12.36 -6.39
CA LEU A 185 -5.02 13.27 -6.61
C LEU A 185 -5.26 14.16 -5.37
N LEU A 186 -4.98 13.63 -4.18
CA LEU A 186 -5.10 14.36 -2.92
C LEU A 186 -3.78 15.00 -2.45
N ALA A 187 -2.70 14.82 -3.21
CA ALA A 187 -1.32 15.20 -2.82
C ALA A 187 -0.89 14.64 -1.45
N LEU A 188 -1.39 13.45 -1.09
CA LEU A 188 -1.14 12.74 0.16
C LEU A 188 -0.06 11.68 -0.04
N GLY A 189 0.80 11.48 0.98
CA GLY A 189 1.86 10.47 0.96
C GLY A 189 2.95 10.80 -0.07
N ARG A 190 4.11 11.26 0.42
CA ARG A 190 5.24 11.64 -0.44
C ARG A 190 6.25 10.51 -0.52
N SER A 191 6.92 10.41 -1.66
CA SER A 191 8.09 9.53 -1.79
C SER A 191 9.16 9.96 -0.80
N LEU A 192 9.71 8.98 -0.09
CA LEU A 192 10.84 9.18 0.80
C LEU A 192 12.06 9.64 -0.02
N GLN A 193 12.86 10.52 0.58
CA GLN A 193 14.05 11.10 -0.04
C GLN A 193 15.27 10.82 0.81
N PRO A 194 16.46 10.68 0.22
CA PRO A 194 17.71 10.63 0.99
C PRO A 194 17.84 11.86 1.90
N GLY A 195 18.25 11.65 3.15
CA GLY A 195 18.29 12.67 4.19
C GLY A 195 16.95 12.98 4.87
N GLY A 196 15.83 12.42 4.38
CA GLY A 196 14.53 12.52 5.05
C GLY A 196 14.52 11.75 6.37
N SER A 197 13.82 12.29 7.36
CA SER A 197 13.64 11.67 8.69
C SER A 197 12.18 11.29 8.94
N ILE A 198 11.96 10.11 9.50
CA ILE A 198 10.66 9.63 9.95
C ILE A 198 10.74 9.41 11.46
N GLU A 199 9.92 10.11 12.22
CA GLU A 199 9.79 9.87 13.67
C GLU A 199 8.92 8.64 13.90
N ILE A 200 9.30 7.80 14.85
CA ILE A 200 8.62 6.56 15.22
C ILE A 200 8.40 6.59 16.73
N GLU A 201 7.15 6.66 17.14
CA GLU A 201 6.76 6.52 18.54
C GLU A 201 6.74 5.03 18.89
N SER A 202 7.69 4.57 19.70
CA SER A 202 7.88 3.15 20.00
C SER A 202 7.99 2.90 21.49
N ASP A 203 7.41 1.80 21.96
CA ASP A 203 7.65 1.24 23.29
C ASP A 203 8.64 0.06 23.25
N TYR A 204 9.36 -0.10 22.12
CA TYR A 204 10.34 -1.16 21.96
C TYR A 204 11.43 -1.07 23.04
N ARG A 205 11.65 -2.21 23.72
CA ARG A 205 12.74 -2.40 24.66
C ARG A 205 13.85 -3.18 23.97
N PRO A 206 15.06 -2.62 23.85
CA PRO A 206 16.15 -3.32 23.18
C PRO A 206 16.49 -4.63 23.88
N PHE A 207 16.60 -5.71 23.09
CA PHE A 207 17.17 -6.98 23.53
C PHE A 207 18.59 -7.11 22.99
N VAL A 208 19.49 -7.70 23.78
CA VAL A 208 20.79 -8.12 23.27
C VAL A 208 20.59 -9.43 22.50
N HIS A 209 20.66 -9.36 21.17
CA HIS A 209 20.64 -10.54 20.30
C HIS A 209 22.02 -10.71 19.65
N PRO A 210 22.94 -11.47 20.27
CA PRO A 210 24.33 -11.54 19.83
C PRO A 210 24.51 -12.27 18.48
N TYR A 211 23.53 -13.04 18.03
CA TYR A 211 23.62 -13.89 16.84
C TYR A 211 22.69 -13.43 15.71
N LEU A 212 22.81 -12.17 15.24
CA LEU A 212 21.94 -11.56 14.22
C LEU A 212 21.55 -12.43 13.00
N PRO A 213 22.39 -13.34 12.47
CA PRO A 213 21.99 -14.22 11.37
C PRO A 213 20.86 -15.22 11.73
N GLN A 214 20.62 -15.47 13.01
CA GLN A 214 19.51 -16.30 13.49
C GLN A 214 18.27 -15.44 13.79
N PRO A 215 17.06 -15.93 13.50
CA PRO A 215 15.85 -15.19 13.82
C PRO A 215 15.67 -15.10 15.34
N LEU A 216 15.26 -13.92 15.84
CA LEU A 216 14.95 -13.70 17.27
C LEU A 216 13.86 -14.68 17.75
N PHE A 217 12.84 -14.90 16.92
CA PHE A 217 11.77 -15.85 17.14
C PHE A 217 11.49 -16.64 15.85
N ALA A 218 11.36 -17.96 15.96
CA ALA A 218 11.08 -18.84 14.84
C ALA A 218 9.57 -18.92 14.51
N PHE A 219 8.92 -17.79 14.21
CA PHE A 219 7.47 -17.76 13.96
C PHE A 219 7.03 -18.52 12.70
N SER A 220 7.94 -18.68 11.74
CA SER A 220 7.74 -19.39 10.47
C SER A 220 6.42 -18.98 9.77
N PRO A 221 6.26 -17.68 9.41
CA PRO A 221 5.10 -17.25 8.65
C PRO A 221 5.05 -17.95 7.29
N HIS A 222 3.86 -18.10 6.73
CA HIS A 222 3.73 -18.57 5.35
C HIS A 222 4.29 -17.51 4.39
N ILE A 223 5.32 -17.88 3.62
CA ILE A 223 5.92 -17.01 2.61
C ILE A 223 5.29 -17.36 1.25
N PRO A 224 4.63 -16.40 0.56
CA PRO A 224 4.11 -16.62 -0.79
C PRO A 224 5.23 -16.97 -1.77
N ILE A 225 4.88 -17.70 -2.83
CA ILE A 225 5.81 -17.97 -3.93
C ILE A 225 5.87 -16.74 -4.84
N PHE A 226 7.06 -16.20 -5.02
CA PHE A 226 7.34 -15.14 -5.98
C PHE A 226 8.00 -15.74 -7.21
N ALA A 227 7.44 -15.46 -8.39
CA ALA A 227 7.88 -16.04 -9.65
C ALA A 227 7.81 -15.00 -10.78
N HIS A 228 8.23 -15.38 -11.98
CA HIS A 228 7.98 -14.61 -13.22
C HIS A 228 6.78 -15.15 -14.02
N VAL A 229 6.20 -16.27 -13.56
CA VAL A 229 4.97 -16.85 -14.10
C VAL A 229 3.97 -16.94 -12.96
N TRP A 230 2.89 -16.17 -13.06
CA TRP A 230 1.89 -16.02 -12.02
C TRP A 230 0.58 -16.69 -12.42
N ASN A 231 0.00 -17.42 -11.47
CA ASN A 231 -1.33 -17.99 -11.63
C ASN A 231 -2.32 -17.18 -10.81
N LEU A 232 -3.28 -16.53 -11.47
CA LEU A 232 -4.30 -15.73 -10.79
C LEU A 232 -5.66 -16.41 -10.91
N ASP A 233 -6.25 -16.70 -9.76
CA ASP A 233 -7.63 -17.19 -9.71
C ASP A 233 -8.60 -16.05 -9.99
N VAL A 234 -9.57 -16.30 -10.86
CA VAL A 234 -10.58 -15.32 -11.27
C VAL A 234 -11.98 -15.91 -11.18
N LEU A 235 -12.95 -15.04 -10.92
CA LEU A 235 -14.37 -15.30 -10.99
C LEU A 235 -14.91 -14.69 -12.28
N THR A 236 -15.95 -15.29 -12.86
CA THR A 236 -16.63 -14.76 -14.04
C THR A 236 -17.15 -13.34 -13.79
N GLY A 237 -16.84 -12.43 -14.72
CA GLY A 237 -17.27 -11.04 -14.66
C GLY A 237 -18.70 -10.84 -15.17
N PRO A 238 -19.34 -9.72 -14.82
CA PRO A 238 -20.74 -9.47 -15.18
C PRO A 238 -20.95 -9.30 -16.70
N GLU A 239 -19.94 -8.90 -17.47
CA GLU A 239 -20.04 -8.78 -18.93
C GLU A 239 -19.40 -9.96 -19.68
N ALA A 240 -18.99 -11.02 -18.98
CA ALA A 240 -18.41 -12.22 -19.58
C ALA A 240 -19.22 -12.76 -20.79
N GLY A 241 -20.55 -12.84 -20.66
CA GLY A 241 -21.43 -13.34 -21.72
C GLY A 241 -21.41 -12.50 -23.00
N GLN A 242 -20.92 -11.26 -22.96
CA GLN A 242 -20.78 -10.40 -24.14
C GLN A 242 -19.58 -10.79 -25.02
N PHE A 243 -18.76 -11.74 -24.60
CA PHE A 243 -17.55 -12.14 -25.32
C PHE A 243 -17.63 -13.55 -25.92
N GLY A 244 -18.76 -14.26 -25.72
CA GLY A 244 -18.97 -15.61 -26.22
C GLY A 244 -17.79 -16.52 -25.90
N ASP A 245 -17.37 -17.33 -26.87
CA ASP A 245 -16.25 -18.27 -26.69
C ASP A 245 -14.88 -17.59 -26.53
N SER A 246 -14.75 -16.30 -26.91
CA SER A 246 -13.47 -15.60 -26.75
C SER A 246 -13.07 -15.39 -25.29
N ILE A 247 -13.98 -15.62 -24.34
CA ILE A 247 -13.62 -15.63 -22.92
C ILE A 247 -12.67 -16.78 -22.54
N ASN A 248 -12.69 -17.89 -23.28
CA ASN A 248 -11.84 -19.05 -23.00
C ASN A 248 -10.34 -18.72 -23.17
N GLU A 249 -10.04 -17.76 -24.05
CA GLU A 249 -8.69 -17.20 -24.23
C GLU A 249 -8.10 -16.65 -22.92
N LEU A 250 -8.94 -16.22 -21.97
CA LEU A 250 -8.46 -15.75 -20.68
C LEU A 250 -7.70 -16.84 -19.92
N THR A 251 -8.12 -18.10 -20.04
CA THR A 251 -7.50 -19.25 -19.36
C THR A 251 -6.62 -20.11 -20.26
N GLU A 252 -6.80 -20.03 -21.58
CA GLU A 252 -6.03 -20.82 -22.57
C GLU A 252 -4.73 -20.13 -22.98
N SER A 253 -4.66 -18.81 -22.82
CA SER A 253 -3.50 -18.00 -23.21
C SER A 253 -2.72 -17.47 -22.00
N SER A 254 -1.49 -17.04 -22.26
CA SER A 254 -0.65 -16.31 -21.31
C SER A 254 -0.63 -14.82 -21.65
N PHE A 255 -0.59 -13.99 -20.61
CA PHE A 255 -0.55 -12.53 -20.71
C PHE A 255 0.77 -12.01 -20.19
N THR A 256 1.33 -10.99 -20.83
CA THR A 256 2.56 -10.32 -20.37
C THR A 256 2.21 -9.00 -19.71
N VAL A 257 2.80 -8.71 -18.55
CA VAL A 257 2.60 -7.45 -17.84
C VAL A 257 3.33 -6.33 -18.57
N ASP A 258 2.57 -5.32 -19.02
CA ASP A 258 3.07 -4.15 -19.74
C ASP A 258 3.73 -3.14 -18.76
N ALA A 259 4.78 -2.46 -19.23
CA ALA A 259 5.57 -1.51 -18.44
C ALA A 259 4.83 -0.23 -18.02
N ARG A 260 3.68 0.07 -18.63
CA ARG A 260 2.77 1.17 -18.26
C ARG A 260 1.87 0.81 -17.08
N SER A 261 1.98 -0.40 -16.53
CA SER A 261 1.27 -0.81 -15.32
C SER A 261 1.63 0.08 -14.13
N ASP A 262 0.63 0.39 -13.31
CA ASP A 262 0.76 1.30 -12.17
C ASP A 262 -0.21 0.92 -11.04
N HIS A 263 -0.24 1.75 -9.99
CA HIS A 263 -1.11 1.55 -8.82
C HIS A 263 -2.62 1.63 -9.14
N VAL A 264 -3.00 2.12 -10.33
CA VAL A 264 -4.37 2.19 -10.82
C VAL A 264 -4.78 0.87 -11.45
N GLY A 265 -3.91 0.27 -12.29
CA GLY A 265 -4.18 -1.02 -12.91
C GLY A 265 -2.96 -1.68 -13.55
N THR A 266 -2.93 -3.01 -13.49
CA THR A 266 -1.97 -3.83 -14.24
C THR A 266 -2.48 -3.99 -15.66
N ARG A 267 -1.69 -3.54 -16.63
CA ARG A 267 -1.96 -3.68 -18.06
C ARG A 267 -1.32 -4.97 -18.55
N LEU A 268 -2.08 -5.74 -19.32
CA LEU A 268 -1.75 -7.10 -19.70
C LEU A 268 -1.91 -7.25 -21.21
N ASP A 269 -0.79 -7.50 -21.88
CA ASP A 269 -0.72 -7.76 -23.31
C ASP A 269 -0.97 -9.25 -23.57
N GLY A 270 -1.84 -9.56 -24.52
CA GLY A 270 -2.26 -10.92 -24.84
C GLY A 270 -3.30 -10.94 -25.97
N PRO A 271 -4.08 -12.03 -26.10
CA PRO A 271 -5.13 -12.14 -27.12
C PRO A 271 -6.18 -11.03 -26.98
N THR A 272 -6.80 -10.69 -28.11
CA THR A 272 -7.91 -9.74 -28.18
C THR A 272 -9.25 -10.43 -27.97
N PHE A 273 -10.11 -9.85 -27.14
CA PHE A 273 -11.44 -10.38 -26.86
C PHE A 273 -12.49 -9.76 -27.78
N LYS A 274 -13.28 -10.59 -28.46
CA LYS A 274 -14.31 -10.12 -29.42
C LYS A 274 -15.63 -9.92 -28.70
N ARG A 275 -16.00 -8.66 -28.51
CA ARG A 275 -17.30 -8.30 -27.92
C ARG A 275 -18.42 -8.43 -28.98
N SER A 276 -19.48 -9.16 -28.65
CA SER A 276 -20.62 -9.44 -29.53
C SER A 276 -21.62 -8.29 -29.62
N ILE A 277 -21.59 -7.36 -28.67
CA ILE A 277 -22.48 -6.19 -28.61
C ILE A 277 -21.71 -4.88 -28.73
N ARG A 278 -22.33 -3.89 -29.38
CA ARG A 278 -21.76 -2.54 -29.59
C ARG A 278 -22.34 -1.47 -28.66
N THR A 279 -23.20 -1.87 -27.72
CA THR A 279 -23.79 -0.92 -26.77
C THR A 279 -22.73 -0.40 -25.80
N GLU A 280 -22.77 0.91 -25.60
CA GLU A 280 -21.96 1.59 -24.58
C GLU A 280 -22.36 1.12 -23.18
N ILE A 281 -21.38 1.04 -22.29
CA ILE A 281 -21.60 0.68 -20.89
C ILE A 281 -21.71 1.97 -20.09
N LEU A 282 -22.84 2.13 -19.39
CA LEU A 282 -23.00 3.20 -18.43
C LEU A 282 -21.98 3.05 -17.31
N SER A 283 -21.35 4.16 -16.92
CA SER A 283 -20.38 4.17 -15.82
C SER A 283 -21.03 3.63 -14.54
N ARG A 284 -20.34 2.69 -13.88
CA ARG A 284 -20.82 2.00 -12.68
C ARG A 284 -19.66 1.69 -11.74
N GLY A 285 -19.98 1.35 -10.49
CA GLY A 285 -18.97 0.95 -9.50
C GLY A 285 -18.17 -0.27 -9.94
N VAL A 286 -16.85 -0.21 -9.83
CA VAL A 286 -15.95 -1.32 -10.19
C VAL A 286 -15.19 -1.88 -8.98
N PRO A 287 -15.17 -3.21 -8.79
CA PRO A 287 -14.45 -3.82 -7.69
C PRO A 287 -12.94 -3.82 -7.93
N LEU A 288 -12.16 -3.87 -6.85
CA LEU A 288 -10.73 -4.18 -6.92
C LEU A 288 -10.53 -5.54 -7.59
N GLY A 289 -9.58 -5.63 -8.52
CA GLY A 289 -9.30 -6.83 -9.28
C GLY A 289 -10.24 -7.06 -10.47
N ALA A 290 -11.14 -6.13 -10.81
CA ALA A 290 -11.89 -6.22 -12.06
C ALA A 290 -10.91 -6.23 -13.25
N ILE A 291 -11.12 -7.14 -14.19
CA ILE A 291 -10.36 -7.26 -15.43
C ILE A 291 -11.21 -6.65 -16.53
N GLU A 292 -10.81 -5.46 -16.96
CA GLU A 292 -11.48 -4.68 -17.99
C GLU A 292 -10.93 -5.02 -19.38
N VAL A 293 -11.82 -4.94 -20.39
CA VAL A 293 -11.46 -5.01 -21.81
C VAL A 293 -11.72 -3.65 -22.47
N PRO A 294 -10.71 -2.76 -22.54
CA PRO A 294 -10.82 -1.52 -23.28
C PRO A 294 -10.88 -1.74 -24.80
N PRO A 295 -11.29 -0.74 -25.59
CA PRO A 295 -11.27 -0.80 -27.06
C PRO A 295 -9.88 -1.08 -27.66
N SER A 296 -8.80 -0.76 -26.95
CA SER A 296 -7.42 -1.04 -27.37
C SER A 296 -7.05 -2.53 -27.35
N GLY A 297 -7.87 -3.40 -26.76
CA GLY A 297 -7.66 -4.84 -26.71
C GLY A 297 -6.81 -5.34 -25.53
N ALA A 298 -5.81 -4.59 -25.07
CA ALA A 298 -5.01 -4.95 -23.90
C ALA A 298 -5.84 -4.92 -22.61
N LEU A 299 -5.78 -5.99 -21.81
CA LEU A 299 -6.55 -6.12 -20.58
C LEU A 299 -6.02 -5.17 -19.49
N ILE A 300 -6.91 -4.70 -18.62
CA ILE A 300 -6.54 -3.93 -17.43
C ILE A 300 -7.12 -4.59 -16.18
N ALA A 301 -6.26 -5.18 -15.35
CA ALA A 301 -6.63 -5.66 -14.02
C ALA A 301 -6.53 -4.52 -13.01
N LEU A 302 -7.68 -4.01 -12.54
CA LEU A 302 -7.75 -2.85 -11.67
C LEU A 302 -7.13 -3.09 -10.29
N GLN A 303 -6.29 -2.14 -9.86
CA GLN A 303 -5.54 -2.15 -8.61
C GLN A 303 -6.16 -1.21 -7.56
N ARG A 304 -5.47 -1.00 -6.45
CA ARG A 304 -6.01 -0.29 -5.28
C ARG A 304 -6.24 1.20 -5.51
N GLY A 305 -5.55 1.81 -6.47
CA GLY A 305 -5.72 3.19 -6.91
C GLY A 305 -6.70 3.39 -8.07
N ARG A 306 -7.40 2.33 -8.49
CA ARG A 306 -8.43 2.42 -9.53
C ARG A 306 -9.48 3.51 -9.22
N PRO A 307 -10.08 4.14 -10.25
CA PRO A 307 -11.27 4.95 -10.06
C PRO A 307 -12.42 4.11 -9.47
N ILE A 308 -13.33 4.74 -8.74
CA ILE A 308 -14.48 4.04 -8.14
C ILE A 308 -15.45 3.56 -9.22
N THR A 309 -15.58 4.31 -10.31
CA THR A 309 -16.44 4.00 -11.44
C THR A 309 -15.62 3.82 -12.72
N ALA A 310 -16.09 2.94 -13.59
CA ALA A 310 -15.53 2.77 -14.93
C ALA A 310 -16.62 2.39 -15.93
N GLY A 311 -16.30 2.58 -17.22
CA GLY A 311 -17.20 2.33 -18.35
C GLY A 311 -16.74 1.19 -19.28
N TYR A 312 -15.70 0.43 -18.90
CA TYR A 312 -15.26 -0.72 -19.69
C TYR A 312 -15.93 -2.02 -19.24
N PRO A 313 -16.16 -2.97 -20.16
CA PRO A 313 -16.70 -4.28 -19.82
C PRO A 313 -15.73 -5.06 -18.92
N VAL A 314 -16.26 -5.71 -17.89
CA VAL A 314 -15.51 -6.54 -16.96
C VAL A 314 -15.76 -8.01 -17.29
N ILE A 315 -14.75 -8.68 -17.84
CA ILE A 315 -14.84 -10.09 -18.25
C ILE A 315 -14.60 -11.05 -17.08
N ALA A 316 -13.84 -10.62 -16.09
CA ALA A 316 -13.48 -11.43 -14.93
C ALA A 316 -13.13 -10.54 -13.73
N VAL A 317 -13.14 -11.11 -12.54
CA VAL A 317 -12.72 -10.43 -11.31
C VAL A 317 -11.72 -11.33 -10.57
N VAL A 318 -10.53 -10.81 -10.31
CA VAL A 318 -9.48 -11.49 -9.55
C VAL A 318 -9.99 -11.83 -8.15
N ALA A 319 -9.93 -13.12 -7.83
CA ALA A 319 -10.34 -13.66 -6.54
C ALA A 319 -9.55 -13.00 -5.42
N ARG A 320 -10.19 -12.79 -4.26
CA ARG A 320 -9.59 -12.01 -3.17
C ARG A 320 -8.23 -12.55 -2.73
N ALA A 321 -8.08 -13.87 -2.66
CA ALA A 321 -6.82 -14.54 -2.30
C ALA A 321 -5.69 -14.40 -3.35
N SER A 322 -6.01 -14.00 -4.58
CA SER A 322 -5.02 -13.75 -5.65
C SER A 322 -4.69 -12.27 -5.84
N ARG A 323 -5.33 -11.35 -5.10
CA ARG A 323 -5.10 -9.91 -5.26
C ARG A 323 -3.72 -9.47 -4.78
N ASP A 324 -3.18 -10.15 -3.77
CA ASP A 324 -1.83 -9.86 -3.28
C ASP A 324 -0.78 -10.24 -4.34
N ALA A 325 -0.96 -11.38 -5.01
CA ALA A 325 -0.14 -11.79 -6.15
C ALA A 325 -0.27 -10.80 -7.33
N LEU A 326 -1.49 -10.35 -7.63
CA LEU A 326 -1.73 -9.28 -8.62
C LEU A 326 -0.97 -7.99 -8.26
N GLY A 327 -0.84 -7.66 -6.97
CA GLY A 327 -0.05 -6.53 -6.48
C GLY A 327 1.46 -6.71 -6.61
N GLN A 328 1.96 -7.93 -6.78
CA GLN A 328 3.39 -8.24 -6.88
C GLN A 328 3.90 -8.39 -8.32
N LEU A 329 3.01 -8.33 -9.31
CA LEU A 329 3.37 -8.42 -10.73
C LEU A 329 4.35 -7.31 -11.14
N ARG A 330 5.39 -7.68 -11.90
CA ARG A 330 6.37 -6.77 -12.48
C ARG A 330 6.19 -6.68 -14.00
N PRO A 331 6.59 -5.57 -14.64
CA PRO A 331 6.71 -5.52 -16.09
C PRO A 331 7.54 -6.70 -16.63
N GLY A 332 7.02 -7.36 -17.66
CA GLY A 332 7.63 -8.55 -18.26
C GLY A 332 7.24 -9.89 -17.61
N ASP A 333 6.58 -9.87 -16.44
CA ASP A 333 6.04 -11.12 -15.87
C ASP A 333 4.93 -11.69 -16.76
N SER A 334 4.84 -13.01 -16.78
CA SER A 334 3.78 -13.78 -17.42
C SER A 334 2.67 -14.09 -16.43
N VAL A 335 1.42 -13.97 -16.86
CA VAL A 335 0.21 -14.24 -16.08
C VAL A 335 -0.63 -15.29 -16.81
N GLN A 336 -1.09 -16.29 -16.07
CA GLN A 336 -2.10 -17.25 -16.49
C GLN A 336 -3.29 -17.13 -15.54
N PHE A 337 -4.49 -17.07 -16.10
CA PHE A 337 -5.70 -17.02 -15.30
C PHE A 337 -6.32 -18.41 -15.15
N ARG A 338 -6.99 -18.61 -14.03
CA ARG A 338 -7.79 -19.81 -13.78
C ARG A 338 -9.15 -19.43 -13.23
N PHE A 339 -10.22 -19.83 -13.93
CA PHE A 339 -11.55 -19.70 -13.38
C PHE A 339 -11.73 -20.62 -12.17
N VAL A 340 -12.28 -20.06 -11.09
CA VAL A 340 -12.61 -20.81 -9.87
C VAL A 340 -14.07 -20.61 -9.50
N THR A 341 -14.62 -21.53 -8.72
CA THR A 341 -15.95 -21.35 -8.13
C THR A 341 -15.90 -20.33 -7.00
N ARG A 342 -17.05 -19.71 -6.71
CA ARG A 342 -17.19 -18.82 -5.55
C ARG A 342 -16.83 -19.52 -4.23
N ALA A 343 -17.22 -20.79 -4.08
CA ALA A 343 -16.91 -21.59 -2.89
C ALA A 343 -15.39 -21.76 -2.72
N SER A 344 -14.66 -22.17 -3.77
CA SER A 344 -13.21 -22.30 -3.71
C SER A 344 -12.50 -20.95 -3.46
N ALA A 345 -13.01 -19.86 -4.04
CA ALA A 345 -12.47 -18.53 -3.79
C ALA A 345 -12.64 -18.07 -2.33
N LEU A 346 -13.77 -18.41 -1.70
CA LEU A 346 -14.02 -18.13 -0.28
C LEU A 346 -13.11 -18.96 0.62
N GLU A 347 -13.03 -20.27 0.38
CA GLU A 347 -12.16 -21.19 1.13
C GLU A 347 -10.69 -20.72 1.13
N LYS A 348 -10.16 -20.35 -0.04
CA LYS A 348 -8.79 -19.82 -0.15
C LYS A 348 -8.60 -18.51 0.61
N ASN A 349 -9.60 -17.63 0.58
CA ASN A 349 -9.57 -16.38 1.32
C ASN A 349 -9.62 -16.60 2.84
N ASP A 350 -10.41 -17.56 3.31
CA ASP A 350 -10.52 -17.89 4.73
C ASP A 350 -9.22 -18.53 5.23
N ALA A 351 -8.58 -19.38 4.43
CA ALA A 351 -7.26 -19.92 4.73
C ALA A 351 -6.19 -18.82 4.89
N VAL A 352 -6.25 -17.73 4.12
CA VAL A 352 -5.37 -16.57 4.31
C VAL A 352 -5.62 -15.90 5.67
N HIS A 353 -6.87 -15.66 6.05
CA HIS A 353 -7.20 -15.08 7.34
C HIS A 353 -6.77 -15.97 8.51
N SER A 354 -7.04 -17.28 8.45
CA SER A 354 -6.62 -18.21 9.49
C SER A 354 -5.10 -18.24 9.69
N ARG A 355 -4.30 -18.10 8.61
CA ARG A 355 -2.84 -17.99 8.70
C ARG A 355 -2.41 -16.71 9.43
N LEU A 356 -3.03 -15.58 9.11
CA LEU A 356 -2.74 -14.30 9.78
C LEU A 356 -3.12 -14.36 11.26
N ASP A 357 -4.27 -14.95 11.60
CA ASP A 357 -4.72 -15.09 12.97
C ASP A 357 -3.80 -16.01 13.79
N THR A 358 -3.40 -17.15 13.21
CA THR A 358 -2.44 -18.06 13.82
C THR A 358 -1.09 -17.38 14.05
N LEU A 359 -0.60 -16.61 13.07
CA LEU A 359 0.64 -15.85 13.21
C LEU A 359 0.52 -14.82 14.33
N ARG A 360 -0.58 -14.06 14.37
CA ARG A 360 -0.83 -13.04 15.40
C ARG A 360 -0.82 -13.64 16.80
N GLN A 361 -1.48 -14.78 17.00
CA GLN A 361 -1.47 -15.50 18.28
C GLN A 361 -0.06 -15.92 18.69
N ARG A 362 0.72 -16.51 17.76
CA ARG A 362 2.11 -16.91 18.03
C ARG A 362 2.99 -15.73 18.41
N VAL A 363 2.89 -14.61 17.68
CA VAL A 363 3.68 -13.42 17.98
C VAL A 363 3.27 -12.82 19.32
N SER A 364 1.97 -12.67 19.58
CA SER A 364 1.47 -12.16 20.86
C SER A 364 2.01 -12.99 22.03
N LEU A 365 1.83 -14.32 21.99
CA LEU A 365 2.31 -15.22 23.06
C LEU A 365 3.82 -15.10 23.31
N ALA A 366 4.62 -15.02 22.25
CA ALA A 366 6.06 -14.87 22.38
C ALA A 366 6.46 -13.49 22.92
N PHE A 367 5.80 -12.42 22.46
CA PHE A 367 6.08 -11.07 22.90
C PHE A 367 5.67 -10.85 24.35
N ASP A 368 4.51 -11.36 24.75
CA ASP A 368 4.03 -11.35 26.14
C ASP A 368 5.04 -12.07 27.06
N SER A 369 5.63 -13.18 26.61
CA SER A 369 6.64 -13.93 27.39
C SER A 369 7.94 -13.16 27.66
N VAL A 370 8.24 -12.14 26.85
CA VAL A 370 9.44 -11.28 27.00
C VAL A 370 9.09 -9.84 27.40
N GLY A 371 7.84 -9.58 27.82
CA GLY A 371 7.38 -8.26 28.26
C GLY A 371 7.27 -7.21 27.15
N MET A 372 7.08 -7.66 25.90
CA MET A 372 6.77 -6.80 24.75
C MET A 372 5.27 -6.75 24.49
N THR A 373 4.76 -5.58 24.12
CA THR A 373 3.33 -5.40 23.83
C THR A 373 2.99 -5.72 22.38
N PHE A 374 1.86 -6.40 22.17
CA PHE A 374 1.21 -6.48 20.87
C PHE A 374 0.16 -5.36 20.75
N GLY A 375 0.10 -4.67 19.61
CA GLY A 375 -0.92 -3.67 19.34
C GLY A 375 -0.68 -2.35 20.08
N THR A 376 0.43 -1.69 19.80
CA THR A 376 0.59 -0.27 20.15
C THR A 376 -0.12 0.59 19.12
N THR A 377 -1.27 1.14 19.51
CA THR A 377 -1.79 2.37 18.93
C THR A 377 -2.33 3.20 20.06
N LYS A 378 -2.05 4.51 20.03
CA LYS A 378 -2.86 5.49 20.77
C LYS A 378 -4.31 5.09 20.64
N GLU A 379 -4.95 4.82 21.78
CA GLU A 379 -6.40 4.83 21.85
C GLU A 379 -6.90 6.04 21.05
N SER A 380 -7.92 5.84 20.22
CA SER A 380 -8.68 6.88 19.52
C SER A 380 -7.94 7.73 18.47
N VAL A 381 -7.77 7.18 17.25
CA VAL A 381 -8.07 7.99 16.06
C VAL A 381 -9.55 7.77 15.76
N GLN A 382 -10.38 8.60 16.37
CA GLN A 382 -11.84 8.61 16.19
C GLN A 382 -12.20 8.82 14.70
N LEU A 383 -13.13 7.95 14.27
CA LEU A 383 -14.05 7.96 13.13
C LEU A 383 -14.04 9.16 12.16
#